data_AF-A0A9D6F2U2-F1
#
_entry.id   AF-A0A9D6F2U2-F1
#
_cell.length_a   1.000
_cell.length_b   1.000
_cell.length_c   1.000
_cell.angle_alpha   90.00
_cell.angle_beta   90.00
_cell.angle_gamma   90.00
#
_symmetry.space_group_name_H-M   'P 1'
#
loop_
_entity.id
_entity.type
_entity.pdbx_description
1 polymer ?
#
loop_
_entity_poly.entity_id
_entity_poly.type
_entity_poly.pdbx_seq_one_letter_code
_entity_poly.pdbx_strand_id
1 'polypeptide(L)'
;MATNLERLARRLEDDPFFLACPLRLFAQSMKLDDQRLAEKLGCSLDTLVIVCLCRAPSGDAAEFQRGITQIADKFKIDASQLIEVVRLGQAIFNMRQGPSTNALLAARDARKQEPRKGGEGS
;
A
#
# COMPACT_ATOMS: atom_id res chain seq x y z
N MET A 1 0.86 -20.62 20.71
CA MET A 1 -0.20 -21.12 19.81
C MET A 1 -0.80 -19.92 19.12
N ALA A 2 -0.77 -19.86 17.78
CA ALA A 2 -1.37 -18.75 17.06
C ALA A 2 -2.91 -18.80 17.19
N THR A 3 -3.48 -17.74 17.73
CA THR A 3 -4.91 -17.48 17.88
C THR A 3 -5.62 -17.46 16.51
N ASN A 4 -6.95 -17.57 16.50
CA ASN A 4 -7.73 -17.46 15.26
C ASN A 4 -7.53 -16.11 14.55
N LEU A 5 -7.29 -15.04 15.32
CA LEU A 5 -7.04 -13.69 14.80
C LEU A 5 -5.71 -13.62 14.03
N GLU A 6 -4.63 -14.21 14.56
CA GLU A 6 -3.33 -14.26 13.87
C GLU A 6 -3.41 -15.02 12.54
N ARG A 7 -4.17 -16.12 12.50
CA ARG A 7 -4.40 -16.88 11.26
C ARG A 7 -5.21 -16.05 10.26
N LEU A 8 -6.21 -15.30 10.73
CA LEU A 8 -6.99 -14.44 9.87
C LEU A 8 -6.13 -13.30 9.31
N ALA A 9 -5.34 -12.64 10.14
CA ALA A 9 -4.43 -11.57 9.71
C ALA A 9 -3.47 -12.05 8.61
N ARG A 10 -2.88 -13.24 8.76
CA ARG A 10 -2.03 -13.86 7.72
C ARG A 10 -2.75 -14.11 6.40
N ARG A 11 -4.02 -14.50 6.43
CA ARG A 11 -4.82 -14.72 5.22
C ARG A 11 -5.11 -13.44 4.44
N LEU A 12 -5.11 -12.29 5.13
CA LEU A 12 -5.39 -10.98 4.54
C LEU A 12 -4.13 -10.28 4.03
N GLU A 13 -2.94 -10.88 4.18
CA GLU A 13 -1.67 -10.31 3.72
C GLU A 13 -1.60 -10.08 2.20
N ASP A 14 -2.44 -10.75 1.42
CA ASP A 14 -2.50 -10.58 -0.04
C ASP A 14 -3.68 -9.69 -0.48
N ASP A 15 -4.53 -9.25 0.46
CA ASP A 15 -5.73 -8.47 0.16
C ASP A 15 -5.49 -6.97 0.43
N PRO A 16 -5.44 -6.12 -0.62
CA PRO A 16 -5.14 -4.69 -0.47
C PRO A 16 -6.24 -3.90 0.23
N PHE A 17 -7.42 -4.47 0.45
CA PHE A 17 -8.48 -3.83 1.23
C PHE A 17 -8.12 -3.74 2.71
N PHE A 18 -7.22 -4.59 3.21
CA PHE A 18 -6.83 -4.65 4.61
C PHE A 18 -5.43 -4.10 4.82
N LEU A 19 -5.18 -3.57 6.01
CA LEU A 19 -3.85 -3.09 6.39
C LEU A 19 -2.79 -4.19 6.44
N ALA A 20 -3.20 -5.45 6.62
CA ALA A 20 -2.32 -6.62 6.56
C ALA A 20 -1.40 -6.60 5.33
N CYS A 21 -1.95 -6.29 4.15
CA CYS A 21 -1.19 -6.27 2.89
C CYS A 21 -0.06 -5.22 2.87
N PRO A 22 -0.33 -3.89 2.97
CA PRO A 22 0.74 -2.89 2.94
C PRO A 22 1.72 -3.02 4.12
N LEU A 23 1.25 -3.38 5.32
CA LEU A 23 2.13 -3.64 6.48
C LEU A 23 3.11 -4.78 6.19
N ARG A 24 2.61 -5.88 5.62
CA ARG A 24 3.41 -7.05 5.27
C ARG A 24 4.45 -6.72 4.20
N LEU A 25 4.06 -5.98 3.16
CA LEU A 25 4.97 -5.57 2.08
C LEU A 25 6.09 -4.67 2.59
N PHE A 26 5.76 -3.72 3.46
CA PHE A 26 6.75 -2.88 4.13
C PHE A 26 7.71 -3.74 4.96
N ALA A 27 7.19 -4.62 5.82
CA ALA A 27 8.00 -5.48 6.67
C ALA A 27 8.94 -6.37 5.87
N GLN A 28 8.46 -6.98 4.78
CA GLN A 28 9.30 -7.76 3.86
C GLN A 28 10.41 -6.91 3.22
N SER A 29 10.09 -5.70 2.76
CA SER A 29 11.06 -4.80 2.13
C SER A 29 12.15 -4.35 3.10
N MET A 30 11.80 -4.18 4.38
CA MET A 30 12.71 -3.75 5.44
C MET A 30 13.34 -4.93 6.22
N LYS A 31 13.02 -6.18 5.85
CA LYS A 31 13.41 -7.40 6.57
C LYS A 31 13.06 -7.35 8.07
N LEU A 32 11.89 -6.81 8.39
CA LEU A 32 11.37 -6.74 9.75
C LEU A 32 10.50 -7.96 10.05
N ASP A 33 10.68 -8.50 11.24
CA ASP A 33 9.74 -9.41 11.88
C ASP A 33 8.56 -8.64 12.52
N ASP A 34 7.48 -9.33 12.85
CA ASP A 34 6.28 -8.78 13.48
C ASP A 34 6.60 -7.98 14.75
N GLN A 35 7.56 -8.44 15.57
CA GLN A 35 7.95 -7.73 16.79
C GLN A 35 8.60 -6.39 16.48
N ARG A 36 9.49 -6.36 15.48
CA ARG A 36 10.16 -5.13 15.04
C ARG A 36 9.20 -4.16 14.37
N LEU A 37 8.21 -4.67 13.64
CA LEU A 37 7.15 -3.85 13.06
C LEU A 37 6.28 -3.23 14.16
N ALA A 38 5.91 -4.01 15.18
CA ALA A 38 5.14 -3.53 16.32
C ALA A 38 5.91 -2.44 17.10
N GLU A 39 7.20 -2.65 17.36
CA GLU A 39 8.08 -1.65 17.99
C GLU A 39 8.15 -0.35 17.16
N LYS A 40 8.29 -0.45 15.84
CA LYS A 40 8.32 0.72 14.95
C LYS A 40 7.00 1.50 14.98
N LEU A 41 5.88 0.80 15.07
CA LEU A 41 4.55 1.41 15.18
C LEU A 41 4.26 1.90 16.63
N GLY A 42 5.10 1.56 17.60
CA GLY A 42 4.92 1.90 19.00
C GLY A 42 3.78 1.12 19.67
N CYS A 43 3.47 -0.09 19.17
CA CYS A 43 2.36 -0.89 19.66
C CYS A 43 2.79 -2.30 20.09
N SER A 44 1.88 -3.03 20.75
CA SER A 44 2.10 -4.44 21.08
C SER A 44 1.85 -5.35 19.87
N LEU A 45 2.36 -6.60 19.92
CA LEU A 45 2.07 -7.62 18.91
C LEU A 45 0.57 -7.91 18.80
N ASP A 46 -0.15 -7.94 19.92
CA ASP A 46 -1.60 -8.19 19.94
C ASP A 46 -2.36 -7.06 19.24
N THR A 47 -1.95 -5.81 19.50
CA THR A 47 -2.45 -4.63 18.78
C THR A 47 -2.14 -4.70 17.29
N LEU A 48 -0.93 -5.10 16.91
CA LEU A 48 -0.53 -5.24 15.51
C LEU A 48 -1.45 -6.22 14.76
N VAL A 49 -1.79 -7.37 15.37
CA VAL A 49 -2.72 -8.34 14.78
C VAL A 49 -4.08 -7.70 14.50
N ILE A 50 -4.61 -6.91 15.44
CA ILE A 50 -5.91 -6.24 15.26
C ILE A 50 -5.83 -5.15 14.17
N VAL A 51 -4.72 -4.42 14.12
CA VAL A 51 -4.49 -3.37 13.11
C VAL A 51 -4.41 -3.94 11.72
N CYS A 52 -3.79 -5.12 11.53
CA CYS A 52 -3.77 -5.82 10.25
C CYS A 52 -5.18 -6.12 9.71
N LEU A 53 -6.16 -6.31 10.60
CA LEU A 53 -7.55 -6.58 10.23
C LEU A 53 -8.35 -5.30 9.91
N CYS A 54 -7.79 -4.13 10.19
CA CYS A 54 -8.45 -2.87 9.84
C CYS A 54 -8.40 -2.63 8.33
N ARG A 55 -9.39 -1.89 7.83
CA ARG A 55 -9.44 -1.49 6.43
C ARG A 55 -8.26 -0.57 6.10
N ALA A 56 -7.59 -0.83 4.98
CA ALA A 56 -6.54 0.02 4.44
C ALA A 56 -7.11 1.38 4.03
N PRO A 57 -6.57 2.50 4.56
CA PRO A 57 -6.95 3.83 4.12
C PRO A 57 -6.68 3.99 2.62
N SER A 58 -7.72 4.39 1.89
CA SER A 58 -7.75 4.49 0.43
C SER A 58 -8.43 5.80 0.03
N GLY A 59 -8.13 6.33 -1.16
CA GLY A 59 -8.71 7.57 -1.67
C GLY A 59 -7.75 8.76 -1.61
N ASP A 60 -8.30 9.97 -1.71
CA ASP A 60 -7.54 11.21 -1.69
C ASP A 60 -6.81 11.44 -0.36
N ALA A 61 -5.85 12.38 -0.35
CA ALA A 61 -4.98 12.62 0.79
C ALA A 61 -5.74 12.88 2.11
N ALA A 62 -6.87 13.57 2.05
CA ALA A 62 -7.70 13.87 3.21
C ALA A 62 -8.39 12.61 3.79
N GLU A 63 -8.96 11.76 2.93
CA GLU A 63 -9.58 10.49 3.34
C GLU A 63 -8.54 9.54 3.95
N PHE A 64 -7.39 9.45 3.31
CA PHE A 64 -6.25 8.67 3.79
C PHE A 64 -5.82 9.12 5.18
N GLN A 65 -5.57 10.43 5.35
CA GLN A 65 -5.12 10.99 6.62
C GLN A 65 -6.16 10.78 7.72
N ARG A 66 -7.45 10.99 7.44
CA ARG A 66 -8.52 10.72 8.39
C ARG A 66 -8.59 9.25 8.80
N GLY A 67 -8.40 8.33 7.86
CA GLY A 67 -8.34 6.90 8.13
C GLY A 67 -7.18 6.54 9.07
N ILE A 68 -5.98 7.04 8.78
CA ILE A 68 -4.80 6.81 9.61
C ILE A 68 -4.98 7.39 11.01
N THR A 69 -5.45 8.64 11.14
CA THR A 69 -5.67 9.28 12.44
C THR A 69 -6.66 8.50 13.30
N GLN A 70 -7.76 7.99 12.72
CA GLN A 70 -8.74 7.19 13.47
C GLN A 70 -8.12 5.88 14.00
N ILE A 71 -7.31 5.20 13.19
CA ILE A 71 -6.65 3.95 13.58
C ILE A 71 -5.61 4.24 14.66
N ALA A 72 -4.78 5.26 14.44
CA ALA A 72 -3.73 5.67 15.37
C ALA A 72 -4.31 6.05 16.74
N ASP A 73 -5.38 6.85 16.77
CA ASP A 73 -6.01 7.25 18.04
C ASP A 73 -6.67 6.06 18.75
N LYS A 74 -7.37 5.19 18.02
CA LYS A 74 -8.08 4.03 18.58
C LYS A 74 -7.14 3.02 19.21
N PHE A 75 -6.01 2.75 18.56
CA PHE A 75 -5.06 1.72 18.98
C PHE A 75 -3.82 2.29 19.68
N LYS A 76 -3.74 3.61 19.87
CA LYS A 76 -2.61 4.33 20.47
C LYS A 76 -1.28 4.01 19.79
N ILE A 77 -1.29 4.13 18.46
CA ILE A 77 -0.16 3.85 17.55
C ILE A 77 0.41 5.17 17.06
N ASP A 78 1.71 5.21 16.75
CA ASP A 78 2.30 6.39 16.12
C ASP A 78 1.73 6.63 14.71
N ALA A 79 0.99 7.72 14.56
CA ALA A 79 0.33 8.06 13.29
C ALA A 79 1.34 8.34 12.18
N SER A 80 2.49 8.95 12.48
CA SER A 80 3.49 9.31 11.49
C SER A 80 4.18 8.07 10.92
N GLN A 81 4.54 7.13 11.79
CA GLN A 81 5.07 5.82 11.40
C GLN A 81 4.03 5.03 10.62
N LEU A 82 2.76 5.05 11.02
CA LEU A 82 1.70 4.36 10.28
C LEU A 82 1.51 4.94 8.86
N ILE A 83 1.58 6.26 8.69
CA ILE A 83 1.56 6.90 7.36
C ILE A 83 2.72 6.39 6.49
N GLU A 84 3.95 6.42 7.01
CA GLU A 84 5.15 6.00 6.28
C GLU A 84 5.03 4.55 5.82
N VAL A 85 4.70 3.66 6.76
CA VAL A 85 4.61 2.22 6.53
C VAL A 85 3.53 1.90 5.49
N VAL A 86 2.33 2.48 5.64
CA VAL A 86 1.21 2.22 4.73
C VAL A 86 1.49 2.77 3.34
N ARG A 87 2.03 3.98 3.21
CA ARG A 87 2.34 4.57 1.91
C ARG A 87 3.40 3.77 1.16
N LEU A 88 4.49 3.40 1.83
CA LEU A 88 5.53 2.60 1.19
C LEU A 88 5.01 1.20 0.82
N GLY A 89 4.23 0.56 1.70
CA GLY A 89 3.58 -0.71 1.41
C GLY A 89 2.65 -0.67 0.20
N GLN A 90 1.79 0.35 0.11
CA GLN A 90 0.91 0.58 -1.04
C GLN A 90 1.70 0.85 -2.33
N ALA A 91 2.79 1.63 -2.25
CA ALA A 91 3.66 1.88 -3.40
C ALA A 91 4.29 0.57 -3.91
N ILE A 92 4.80 -0.28 -3.01
CA ILE A 92 5.35 -1.60 -3.36
C ILE A 92 4.28 -2.49 -4.00
N PHE A 93 3.06 -2.51 -3.45
CA PHE A 93 1.94 -3.27 -4.02
C PHE A 93 1.65 -2.84 -5.46
N ASN A 94 1.51 -1.53 -5.69
CA ASN A 94 1.21 -0.97 -7.00
C ASN A 94 2.34 -1.24 -8.02
N MET A 95 3.59 -1.23 -7.59
CA MET A 95 4.73 -1.60 -8.44
C MET A 95 4.70 -3.08 -8.84
N ARG A 96 4.31 -3.97 -7.91
CA ARG A 96 4.21 -5.43 -8.17
C ARG A 96 3.04 -5.79 -9.10
N GLN A 97 1.94 -5.05 -9.05
CA GLN A 97 0.79 -5.24 -9.95
C GLN A 97 1.12 -4.91 -11.41
N GLY A 98 2.22 -4.19 -11.67
CA GLY A 98 2.68 -3.81 -13.00
C GLY A 98 1.71 -2.86 -13.73
N PRO A 99 2.14 -2.21 -14.81
CA PRO A 99 1.19 -1.54 -15.69
C PRO A 99 0.26 -2.61 -16.28
N SER A 100 -1.04 -2.49 -16.03
CA SER A 100 -2.06 -3.31 -16.69
C SER A 100 -1.77 -3.36 -18.19
N THR A 101 -1.79 -4.56 -18.80
CA THR A 101 -1.34 -4.84 -20.19
C THR A 101 -1.82 -3.83 -21.24
N ASN A 102 -2.97 -3.18 -21.01
CA ASN A 102 -3.51 -2.12 -21.87
C ASN A 102 -2.68 -0.82 -21.89
N ALA A 103 -1.97 -0.46 -20.82
CA ALA A 103 -1.14 0.75 -20.76
C ALA A 103 0.07 0.66 -21.71
N LEU A 104 0.62 -0.54 -21.90
CA LEU A 104 1.73 -0.80 -22.82
C LEU A 104 1.29 -0.79 -24.30
N LEU A 105 0.02 -1.10 -24.58
CA LEU A 105 -0.56 -1.00 -25.92
C LEU A 105 -0.76 0.46 -26.35
N ALA A 106 -1.18 1.34 -25.44
CA ALA A 106 -1.33 2.77 -25.72
C ALA A 106 0.00 3.49 -26.03
N ALA A 107 1.09 3.11 -25.35
CA ALA A 107 2.42 3.66 -25.61
C ALA A 107 3.01 3.23 -26.97
N ARG A 108 2.55 2.11 -27.54
CA ARG A 108 2.94 1.68 -28.90
C ARG A 108 2.24 2.51 -29.98
N ASP A 109 1.00 2.93 -29.76
CA ASP A 109 0.20 3.64 -30.76
C ASP A 109 0.69 5.09 -30.97
N ALA A 110 1.20 5.72 -29.91
CA ALA A 110 1.76 7.08 -29.95
C ALA A 110 3.02 7.23 -30.83
N ARG A 111 3.65 6.14 -31.28
CA ARG A 111 4.80 6.18 -32.20
C ARG A 111 4.43 6.25 -33.68
N LYS A 112 3.14 6.17 -34.05
CA LYS A 112 2.70 6.09 -35.45
C LYS A 112 2.13 7.39 -36.05
N GLN A 113 2.12 8.51 -35.33
CA GLN A 113 1.68 9.79 -35.89
C GLN A 113 2.88 10.74 -36.07
N GLU A 114 3.63 10.50 -37.14
CA GLU A 114 4.51 11.50 -37.77
C GLU A 114 3.70 12.18 -38.88
N PRO A 115 3.20 13.42 -38.71
CA PRO A 115 2.70 14.17 -39.85
C PRO A 115 3.89 14.68 -40.66
N ARG A 116 4.29 13.90 -41.68
CA ARG A 116 5.01 14.46 -42.82
C ARG A 116 4.03 15.18 -43.75
N LYS A 117 4.13 16.51 -43.80
CA LYS A 117 4.02 17.31 -45.03
C LYS A 117 4.91 18.55 -44.80
N GLY A 118 5.99 18.78 -45.53
CA GLY A 118 6.05 18.82 -46.99
C GLY A 118 5.58 20.21 -47.43
N GLY A 119 6.50 21.04 -47.93
CA GLY A 119 6.31 22.46 -48.23
C GLY A 119 5.53 22.76 -49.51
N GLU A 120 5.90 23.89 -50.14
CA GLU A 120 5.32 24.54 -51.34
C GLU A 120 4.20 25.54 -50.97
N GLY A 121 4.23 26.84 -51.26
CA GLY A 121 4.99 27.62 -52.25
C GLY A 121 3.97 28.40 -53.09
N SER A 122 3.79 29.70 -52.83
CA SER A 122 3.34 30.76 -53.78
C SER A 122 3.23 32.09 -53.05
#